data_AF-A0A852MBF4-F1
#
_entry.id   AF-A0A852MBF4-F1
#
_cell.length_a   1.000
_cell.length_b   1.000
_cell.length_c   1.000
_cell.angle_alpha   90.00
_cell.angle_beta   90.00
_cell.angle_gamma   90.00
#
_symmetry.space_group_name_H-M   'P 1'
#
loop_
_entity.id
_entity.type
_entity.pdbx_description
1 polymer ?
#
loop_
_entity_poly.entity_id
_entity_poly.type
_entity_poly.pdbx_seq_one_letter_code
_entity_poly.pdbx_strand_id
1 'polypeptide(L)'
;WLSALESTKWLQHLSVMLKAALLVSNAVDREGRPVLVHCSDGWDRTPQIVALAKILLDPYYRTMEGFQVLVESDWLDFGHKFGDRCGHQEKVEDQNEQCPVFLQWLDAVHQLLKQFPCLFEFNEAFLVKLVQHTYSCLYGTFLGNSPCER
;
A
#
# COMPACT_ATOMS: atom_id res chain seq x y z
N TRP A 1 26.13 7.71 -7.06
CA TRP A 1 24.73 7.83 -6.61
C TRP A 1 23.79 6.94 -7.41
N LEU A 2 23.59 7.15 -8.72
CA LEU A 2 22.63 6.39 -9.53
C LEU A 2 22.85 4.88 -9.51
N SER A 3 24.08 4.38 -9.67
CA SER A 3 24.36 2.93 -9.62
C SER A 3 24.09 2.31 -8.25
N ALA A 4 24.32 3.06 -7.17
CA ALA A 4 24.00 2.60 -5.83
C ALA A 4 22.48 2.47 -5.64
N LEU A 5 21.71 3.47 -6.11
CA LEU A 5 20.25 3.42 -6.11
C LEU A 5 19.70 2.28 -6.97
N GLU A 6 20.24 2.09 -8.18
CA GLU A 6 19.84 1.00 -9.06
C GLU A 6 20.12 -0.39 -8.44
N SER A 7 21.20 -0.51 -7.67
CA SER A 7 21.57 -1.76 -7.00
C SER A 7 20.58 -2.14 -5.88
N THR A 8 19.85 -1.19 -5.30
CA THR A 8 18.83 -1.50 -4.27
C THR A 8 17.56 -2.11 -4.85
N LYS A 9 17.33 -1.94 -6.16
CA LYS A 9 16.12 -2.39 -6.88
C LYS A 9 14.81 -1.77 -6.37
N TRP A 10 14.85 -0.83 -5.43
CA TRP A 10 13.66 -0.21 -4.86
C TRP A 10 12.75 0.41 -5.92
N LEU A 11 13.30 1.28 -6.76
CA LEU A 11 12.55 1.92 -7.85
C LEU A 11 12.07 0.91 -8.91
N GLN A 12 12.78 -0.20 -9.09
CA GLN A 12 12.32 -1.26 -9.99
C GLN A 12 11.07 -1.95 -9.41
N HIS A 13 11.04 -2.24 -8.11
CA HIS A 13 9.86 -2.80 -7.44
C HIS A 13 8.66 -1.84 -7.52
N LEU A 14 8.85 -0.55 -7.24
CA LEU A 14 7.80 0.46 -7.40
C LEU A 14 7.28 0.55 -8.84
N SER A 15 8.19 0.53 -9.83
CA SER A 15 7.83 0.58 -11.24
C SER A 15 6.97 -0.62 -11.65
N VAL A 16 7.33 -1.83 -11.22
CA VAL A 16 6.56 -3.04 -11.53
C VAL A 16 5.18 -2.99 -10.86
N MET A 17 5.10 -2.54 -9.61
CA MET A 17 3.83 -2.39 -8.88
C MET A 17 2.89 -1.40 -9.56
N LEU A 18 3.39 -0.20 -9.91
CA LEU A 18 2.60 0.82 -10.62
C LEU A 18 2.16 0.35 -12.01
N LYS A 19 3.01 -0.38 -12.74
CA LYS A 19 2.66 -0.99 -14.04
C LYS A 19 1.54 -2.02 -13.90
N ALA A 20 1.59 -2.85 -12.86
CA ALA A 20 0.55 -3.84 -12.59
C ALA A 20 -0.79 -3.15 -12.26
N ALA A 21 -0.79 -2.12 -11.40
CA ALA A 21 -1.98 -1.34 -11.11
C ALA A 21 -2.56 -0.68 -12.37
N LEU A 22 -1.71 -0.10 -13.22
CA LEU A 22 -2.14 0.50 -14.50
C LEU A 22 -2.75 -0.54 -15.45
N LEU A 23 -2.22 -1.77 -15.49
CA LEU A 23 -2.79 -2.85 -16.28
C LEU A 23 -4.19 -3.22 -15.78
N VAL A 24 -4.38 -3.32 -14.46
CA VAL A 24 -5.70 -3.57 -13.85
C VAL A 24 -6.66 -2.41 -14.17
N SER A 25 -6.25 -1.17 -13.98
CA SER A 25 -7.09 0.00 -14.25
C SER A 25 -7.51 0.09 -15.73
N ASN A 26 -6.60 -0.14 -16.68
CA ASN A 26 -6.94 -0.11 -18.11
C ASN A 26 -7.91 -1.24 -18.49
N ALA A 27 -7.73 -2.44 -17.94
CA ALA A 27 -8.61 -3.57 -18.18
C ALA A 27 -10.05 -3.27 -17.71
N VAL A 28 -10.20 -2.60 -16.57
CA VAL A 28 -11.51 -2.22 -16.03
C VAL A 28 -12.11 -1.04 -16.80
N ASP A 29 -11.39 0.08 -16.91
CA ASP A 29 -11.91 1.35 -17.42
C ASP A 29 -12.08 1.37 -18.95
N ARG A 30 -11.07 0.86 -19.68
CA ARG A 30 -11.04 0.97 -21.15
C ARG A 30 -11.56 -0.27 -21.86
N GLU A 31 -11.23 -1.45 -21.33
CA GLU A 31 -11.60 -2.72 -21.96
C GLU A 31 -12.94 -3.25 -21.41
N GLY A 32 -13.44 -2.70 -20.31
CA GLY A 32 -14.73 -3.09 -19.71
C GLY A 32 -14.77 -4.54 -19.22
N ARG A 33 -13.61 -5.11 -18.85
CA ARG A 33 -13.51 -6.51 -18.40
C ARG A 33 -13.29 -6.63 -16.89
N PRO A 34 -13.89 -7.65 -16.23
CA PRO A 34 -13.57 -7.95 -14.84
C PRO A 34 -12.13 -8.47 -14.72
N VAL A 35 -11.49 -8.17 -13.60
CA VAL A 35 -10.12 -8.60 -13.29
C VAL A 35 -10.08 -9.26 -11.92
N LEU A 36 -9.43 -10.43 -11.85
CA LEU A 36 -9.08 -11.09 -10.60
C LEU A 36 -7.60 -10.84 -10.30
N VAL A 37 -7.30 -10.26 -9.14
CA VAL A 37 -5.93 -10.05 -8.66
C VAL A 37 -5.69 -11.00 -7.50
N HIS A 38 -4.63 -11.81 -7.57
CA HIS A 38 -4.20 -12.66 -6.47
C HIS A 38 -2.67 -12.78 -6.45
N CYS A 39 -2.14 -13.26 -5.32
CA CYS A 39 -0.75 -13.70 -5.23
C CYS A 39 -0.68 -15.10 -4.60
N SER A 40 0.32 -15.36 -3.76
CA SER A 40 0.42 -16.64 -3.02
C SER A 40 -0.68 -16.72 -1.95
N ASP A 41 -0.58 -15.88 -0.91
CA ASP A 41 -1.53 -15.86 0.20
C ASP A 41 -2.60 -14.76 0.09
N GLY A 42 -2.34 -13.76 -0.75
CA GLY A 42 -3.32 -12.71 -1.05
C GLY A 42 -3.27 -11.47 -0.16
N TRP A 43 -2.55 -11.46 0.97
CA TRP A 43 -2.58 -10.33 1.92
C TRP A 43 -1.43 -9.30 1.76
N ASP A 44 -0.48 -9.52 0.84
CA ASP A 44 0.67 -8.61 0.64
C ASP A 44 0.63 -7.90 -0.73
N ARG A 45 0.95 -8.63 -1.81
CA ARG A 45 1.05 -8.05 -3.17
C ARG A 45 -0.31 -7.72 -3.79
N THR A 46 -1.36 -8.44 -3.38
CA THR A 46 -2.71 -8.20 -3.88
C THR A 46 -3.24 -6.84 -3.43
N PRO A 47 -3.24 -6.47 -2.13
CA PRO A 47 -3.74 -5.16 -1.73
C PRO A 47 -2.88 -4.01 -2.28
N GLN A 48 -1.57 -4.20 -2.47
CA GLN A 48 -0.73 -3.23 -3.18
C GLN A 48 -1.30 -2.86 -4.57
N ILE A 49 -1.60 -3.88 -5.38
CA ILE A 49 -2.07 -3.69 -6.75
C ILE A 49 -3.52 -3.19 -6.77
N VAL A 50 -4.40 -3.81 -5.96
CA VAL A 50 -5.84 -3.48 -5.93
C VAL A 50 -6.06 -2.05 -5.42
N ALA A 51 -5.42 -1.67 -4.31
CA ALA A 51 -5.58 -0.34 -3.74
C ALA A 51 -4.99 0.76 -4.65
N LEU A 52 -3.85 0.50 -5.32
CA LEU A 52 -3.34 1.44 -6.34
C LEU A 52 -4.30 1.56 -7.53
N ALA A 53 -4.82 0.45 -8.04
CA ALA A 53 -5.77 0.48 -9.16
C ALA A 53 -7.03 1.27 -8.80
N LYS A 54 -7.55 1.11 -7.57
CA LYS A 54 -8.66 1.90 -7.02
C LYS A 54 -8.35 3.39 -6.98
N ILE A 55 -7.16 3.80 -6.50
CA ILE A 55 -6.73 5.21 -6.54
C ILE A 55 -6.69 5.76 -7.97
N LEU A 56 -6.23 4.96 -8.94
CA LEU A 56 -6.17 5.37 -10.35
C LEU A 56 -7.57 5.52 -10.97
N LEU A 57 -8.52 4.68 -10.58
CA LEU A 57 -9.86 4.62 -11.15
C LEU A 57 -10.86 5.60 -10.51
N ASP A 58 -10.86 5.70 -9.18
CA ASP A 58 -11.89 6.43 -8.44
C ASP A 58 -11.30 7.63 -7.67
N PRO A 59 -11.69 8.87 -8.04
CA PRO A 59 -11.26 10.08 -7.34
C PRO A 59 -11.63 10.10 -5.84
N TYR A 60 -12.65 9.36 -5.40
CA TYR A 60 -13.02 9.28 -3.98
C TYR A 60 -11.82 8.86 -3.13
N TYR A 61 -11.06 7.86 -3.56
CA TYR A 61 -9.88 7.36 -2.83
C TYR A 61 -8.69 8.34 -2.81
N ARG A 62 -8.80 9.51 -3.44
CA ARG A 62 -7.80 10.59 -3.40
C ARG A 62 -8.17 11.72 -2.42
N THR A 63 -9.35 11.62 -1.79
CA THR A 63 -9.76 12.44 -0.65
C THR A 63 -9.16 11.89 0.65
N MET A 64 -9.09 12.70 1.72
CA MET A 64 -8.64 12.24 3.03
C MET A 64 -9.50 11.10 3.56
N GLU A 65 -10.82 11.26 3.48
CA GLU A 65 -11.79 10.24 3.92
C GLU A 65 -11.70 8.98 3.07
N GLY A 66 -11.73 9.11 1.74
CA GLY A 66 -11.67 7.95 0.87
C GLY A 66 -10.35 7.19 0.99
N PHE A 67 -9.22 7.89 1.20
CA PHE A 67 -7.95 7.21 1.43
C PHE A 67 -7.93 6.44 2.77
N GLN A 68 -8.54 6.98 3.83
CA GLN A 68 -8.73 6.27 5.09
C GLN A 68 -9.58 5.01 4.90
N VAL A 69 -10.72 5.14 4.22
CA VAL A 69 -11.59 4.00 3.88
C VAL A 69 -10.82 2.95 3.08
N LEU A 70 -9.99 3.35 2.11
CA LEU A 70 -9.19 2.42 1.33
C LEU A 70 -8.18 1.66 2.18
N VAL A 71 -7.51 2.33 3.13
CA VAL A 71 -6.59 1.67 4.06
C VAL A 71 -7.35 0.70 4.97
N GLU A 72 -8.50 1.11 5.48
CA GLU A 72 -9.34 0.22 6.30
C GLU A 72 -9.80 -1.00 5.52
N SER A 73 -10.41 -0.82 4.34
CA SER A 73 -11.00 -1.92 3.59
C SER A 73 -9.98 -2.85 2.94
N ASP A 74 -8.98 -2.30 2.26
CA ASP A 74 -8.10 -3.10 1.39
C ASP A 74 -6.84 -3.58 2.10
N TRP A 75 -6.47 -2.98 3.25
CA TRP A 75 -5.32 -3.42 4.02
C TRP A 75 -5.72 -4.06 5.33
N LEU A 76 -6.46 -3.33 6.16
CA LEU A 76 -6.75 -3.77 7.51
C LEU A 76 -7.80 -4.88 7.54
N ASP A 77 -8.91 -4.69 6.84
CA ASP A 77 -10.03 -5.64 6.80
C ASP A 77 -9.75 -6.84 5.90
N PHE A 78 -8.92 -6.64 4.87
CA PHE A 78 -8.44 -7.71 4.01
C PHE A 78 -7.37 -8.61 4.67
N GLY A 79 -6.88 -8.22 5.86
CA GLY A 79 -5.98 -9.05 6.67
C GLY A 79 -4.50 -8.93 6.32
N HIS A 80 -4.04 -7.74 5.90
CA HIS A 80 -2.60 -7.49 5.86
C HIS A 80 -2.01 -7.61 7.28
N LYS A 81 -0.95 -8.40 7.41
CA LYS A 81 -0.35 -8.77 8.69
C LYS A 81 0.54 -7.66 9.28
N PHE A 82 -0.03 -6.51 9.63
CA PHE A 82 0.74 -5.36 10.10
C PHE A 82 1.63 -5.69 11.30
N GLY A 83 1.14 -6.45 12.28
CA GLY A 83 1.92 -6.88 13.44
C GLY A 83 3.21 -7.62 13.08
N ASP A 84 3.12 -8.60 12.17
CA ASP A 84 4.26 -9.40 11.70
C ASP A 84 5.19 -8.57 10.79
N ARG A 85 4.58 -7.86 9.82
CA ARG A 85 5.30 -7.12 8.76
C ARG A 85 6.07 -5.92 9.32
N CYS A 86 5.50 -5.24 10.32
CA CYS A 86 6.10 -4.07 10.97
C CYS A 86 6.87 -4.41 12.25
N GLY A 87 6.83 -5.66 12.72
CA GLY A 87 7.60 -6.10 13.88
C GLY A 87 7.14 -5.51 15.20
N HIS A 88 5.83 -5.41 15.42
CA HIS A 88 5.28 -4.82 16.66
C HIS A 88 5.41 -5.73 17.88
N GLN A 89 5.70 -7.02 17.67
CA GLN A 89 5.81 -8.01 18.74
C GLN A 89 7.15 -7.88 19.48
N GLU A 90 7.12 -7.98 20.82
CA GLU A 90 8.33 -7.96 21.65
C GLU A 90 9.28 -9.14 21.36
N LYS A 91 8.72 -10.27 20.92
CA LYS A 91 9.47 -11.44 20.49
C LYS A 91 9.17 -11.70 19.03
N VAL A 92 10.18 -11.51 18.19
CA VAL A 92 10.07 -11.83 16.76
C VAL A 92 10.12 -13.36 16.62
N GLU A 93 8.98 -13.98 16.30
CA GLU A 93 8.91 -15.44 16.08
C GLU A 93 9.68 -15.86 14.82
N ASP A 94 9.57 -15.08 13.73
CA ASP A 94 10.36 -15.24 12.51
C ASP A 94 10.79 -13.87 11.97
N GLN A 95 12.11 -13.62 11.93
CA GLN A 95 12.66 -12.37 11.39
C GLN A 95 12.42 -12.21 9.89
N ASN A 96 12.12 -13.31 9.18
CA ASN A 96 11.86 -13.27 7.74
C ASN A 96 10.46 -12.74 7.40
N GLU A 97 9.55 -12.63 8.36
CA GLU A 97 8.19 -12.10 8.15
C GLU A 97 8.16 -10.56 8.09
N GLN A 98 9.20 -9.89 8.58
CA GLN A 98 9.30 -8.43 8.54
C GLN A 98 9.61 -7.96 7.12
N CYS A 99 8.72 -7.16 6.54
CA CYS A 99 8.95 -6.57 5.23
C CYS A 99 8.13 -5.29 5.00
N PRO A 100 8.65 -4.32 4.21
CA PRO A 100 8.08 -2.98 4.09
C PRO A 100 6.93 -2.90 3.06
N VAL A 101 5.98 -3.83 3.09
CA VAL A 101 4.92 -3.96 2.06
C VAL A 101 4.04 -2.71 1.99
N PHE A 102 3.53 -2.25 3.14
CA PHE A 102 2.70 -1.05 3.22
C PHE A 102 3.51 0.22 2.92
N LEU A 103 4.76 0.31 3.36
CA LEU A 103 5.66 1.42 3.04
C LEU A 103 5.92 1.51 1.52
N GLN A 104 6.16 0.38 0.84
CA GLN A 104 6.32 0.37 -0.62
C GLN A 104 5.07 0.89 -1.33
N TRP A 105 3.88 0.55 -0.82
CA TRP A 105 2.63 1.07 -1.37
C TRP A 105 2.48 2.57 -1.14
N LEU A 106 2.79 3.07 0.06
CA LEU A 106 2.76 4.51 0.33
C LEU A 106 3.77 5.29 -0.53
N ASP A 107 4.94 4.72 -0.81
CA ASP A 107 5.90 5.31 -1.76
C ASP A 107 5.31 5.34 -3.17
N ALA A 108 4.66 4.26 -3.63
CA ALA A 108 3.96 4.28 -4.92
C ALA A 108 2.85 5.36 -4.99
N VAL A 109 2.08 5.56 -3.91
CA VAL A 109 1.11 6.67 -3.80
C VAL A 109 1.81 8.02 -3.83
N HIS A 110 2.95 8.15 -3.16
CA HIS A 110 3.77 9.36 -3.19
C HIS A 110 4.27 9.69 -4.61
N GLN A 111 4.65 8.68 -5.41
CA GLN A 111 5.01 8.88 -6.82
C GLN A 111 3.85 9.44 -7.64
N LEU A 112 2.60 9.01 -7.36
CA LEU A 112 1.40 9.56 -8.00
C LEU A 112 1.13 10.99 -7.55
N LEU A 113 1.24 11.27 -6.24
CA LEU A 113 1.10 12.61 -5.67
C LEU A 113 2.10 13.60 -6.28
N LYS A 114 3.36 13.19 -6.49
CA LYS A 114 4.39 14.02 -7.12
C LYS A 114 4.08 14.32 -8.59
N GLN A 115 3.54 13.35 -9.33
CA GLN A 115 3.19 13.53 -10.74
C GLN A 115 1.90 14.33 -10.93
N PHE A 116 0.96 14.23 -9.98
CA PHE A 116 -0.37 14.81 -10.07
C PHE A 116 -0.76 15.58 -8.81
N PRO A 117 -0.05 16.68 -8.46
CA PRO A 117 -0.19 17.34 -7.17
C PRO A 117 -1.57 17.94 -6.89
N CYS A 118 -2.36 18.21 -7.94
CA CYS A 118 -3.71 18.77 -7.80
C CYS A 118 -4.83 17.71 -7.78
N LEU A 119 -4.51 16.42 -7.87
CA LEU A 119 -5.50 15.34 -7.90
C LEU A 119 -5.74 14.68 -6.54
N PHE A 120 -4.99 15.08 -5.52
CA PHE A 120 -5.08 14.54 -4.18
C PHE A 120 -5.41 15.66 -3.20
N GLU A 121 -6.31 15.39 -2.26
CA GLU A 121 -6.64 16.31 -1.17
C GLU A 121 -5.53 16.32 -0.11
N PHE A 122 -4.92 15.15 0.14
CA PHE A 122 -3.84 14.98 1.09
C PHE A 122 -2.47 15.32 0.50
N ASN A 123 -1.48 15.52 1.36
CA ASN A 123 -0.13 15.93 0.99
C ASN A 123 0.94 14.92 1.46
N GLU A 124 2.20 15.21 1.12
CA GLU A 124 3.34 14.38 1.49
C GLU A 124 3.46 14.20 3.01
N ALA A 125 3.20 15.25 3.80
CA ALA A 125 3.29 15.17 5.25
C ALA A 125 2.26 14.21 5.85
N PHE A 126 1.09 14.05 5.22
CA PHE A 126 0.11 13.03 5.61
C PHE A 126 0.67 11.61 5.42
N LEU A 127 1.25 11.31 4.25
CA LEU A 127 1.85 9.99 3.97
C LEU A 127 3.02 9.68 4.92
N VAL A 128 3.85 10.67 5.23
CA VAL A 128 4.95 10.53 6.19
C VAL A 128 4.44 10.24 7.60
N LYS A 129 3.41 10.95 8.07
CA LYS A 129 2.79 10.66 9.38
C LYS A 129 2.16 9.27 9.42
N LEU A 130 1.53 8.86 8.33
CA LEU A 130 0.91 7.54 8.24
C LEU A 130 1.94 6.43 8.42
N VAL A 131 3.07 6.49 7.69
CA VAL A 131 4.14 5.50 7.86
C VAL A 131 4.83 5.60 9.22
N GLN A 132 4.99 6.78 9.79
CA GLN A 132 5.51 6.90 11.17
C GLN A 132 4.61 6.15 12.16
N HIS A 133 3.30 6.31 12.04
CA HIS A 133 2.34 5.67 12.93
C HIS A 133 2.04 4.21 12.61
N THR A 134 2.48 3.68 11.47
CA THR A 134 2.47 2.22 11.23
C THR A 134 3.54 1.50 12.05
N TYR A 135 4.60 2.19 12.49
CA TYR A 135 5.66 1.60 13.32
C TYR A 135 5.65 2.07 14.77
N SER A 136 4.99 3.19 15.08
CA SER A 136 5.09 3.80 16.42
C SER A 136 4.28 3.07 17.51
N CYS A 137 3.35 2.20 17.14
CA CYS A 137 2.38 1.55 18.04
C CYS A 137 1.62 2.54 18.96
N LEU A 138 1.50 3.80 18.55
CA LEU A 138 0.86 4.85 19.35
C LEU A 138 -0.67 4.74 19.29
N TYR A 139 -1.18 4.27 18.16
CA TYR A 139 -2.60 4.08 17.90
C TYR A 139 -2.87 2.61 17.57
N GLY A 140 -4.08 2.14 17.86
CA GLY A 140 -4.49 0.75 17.59
C GLY A 140 -4.73 0.43 16.10
N THR A 141 -4.69 1.43 15.22
CA THR A 141 -5.07 1.30 13.80
C THR A 141 -4.31 0.20 13.07
N PHE A 142 -2.99 0.08 13.31
CA PHE A 142 -2.11 -0.86 12.60
C PHE A 142 -1.64 -2.03 13.49
N LEU A 143 -2.30 -2.29 14.62
CA LEU A 143 -1.96 -3.41 15.49
C LEU A 143 -2.70 -4.69 15.04
N GLY A 144 -2.12 -5.85 15.35
CA GLY A 144 -2.69 -7.17 14.98
C GLY A 144 -2.46 -7.53 13.50
N ASN A 145 -2.82 -8.75 13.14
CA ASN A 145 -2.63 -9.28 11.79
C ASN A 145 -3.93 -9.54 11.02
N SER A 146 -5.08 -9.44 11.69
CA SER A 146 -6.38 -9.66 11.08
C SER A 146 -7.47 -8.87 11.80
N PRO A 147 -8.67 -8.72 11.18
CA PRO A 147 -9.82 -8.12 11.85
C PRO A 147 -10.29 -8.89 13.08
N CYS A 148 -10.00 -10.20 13.15
CA CYS A 148 -10.34 -11.01 14.31
C CYS A 148 -9.41 -10.73 15.51
N GLU A 149 -8.21 -10.24 15.25
CA GLU A 149 -7.21 -9.90 16.28
C GLU A 149 -7.27 -8.44 16.74
N ARG A 150 -7.95 -7.56 15.98
CA ARG A 150 -8.16 -6.15 16.30
C ARG A 150 -9.46 -5.93 17.09
#